data_AF-A0A8H4I0F1-F1
#
_entry.id   AF-A0A8H4I0F1-F1
#
_cell.length_a   1.000
_cell.length_b   1.000
_cell.length_c   1.000
_cell.angle_alpha   90.00
_cell.angle_beta   90.00
_cell.angle_gamma   90.00
#
_symmetry.space_group_name_H-M   'P 1'
#
loop_
_entity.id
_entity.type
_entity.pdbx_description
1 polymer ?
#
loop_
_entity_poly.entity_id
_entity_poly.type
_entity_poly.pdbx_seq_one_letter_code
_entity_poly.pdbx_strand_id
1 'polypeptide(L)'
;MALSSFFAAQPHVDKIVTADEYAREAQDLLPEMLNESVTLDGLQALTMLCICSQAISGDMLSIELLLSMATRFVFHLKGNVYPEDIEGVTLDAKLHVRNLFWICFTLDKMFSLRTGLQPFIDVTNCDLRLPRMQTVTGPLEGLQPFYRQYNHTMFLALIRLSLVQSKVYHGLYSFSAQRQSDADLLATIRSLDIALEEWRSSVPTSWGLPTPHENRMAGFLFEMQYHYTMAAIHQTSSRCTAWVRNQDTRAAGSSLALSVAASRSLLRKFLETDPQIEGQFLLFCLPELSTSAIHLFSNILMSPLEDRSDTDLSLMRLVLQHIGKYMWRQMPTTFTAQVRLVEEFMGDLYHLAEMAILKARRGQ
;
A
#
# COMPACT_ATOMS: atom_id res chain seq x y z
N MET A 1 0.89 10.16 16.80
CA MET A 1 0.59 11.59 16.52
C MET A 1 1.21 12.09 15.21
N ALA A 2 2.38 11.60 14.76
CA ALA A 2 2.99 12.04 13.48
C ALA A 2 2.25 11.56 12.21
N LEU A 3 1.78 10.30 12.18
CA LEU A 3 1.00 9.78 11.05
C LEU A 3 -0.35 10.51 10.89
N SER A 4 -1.07 10.75 11.99
CA SER A 4 -2.33 11.51 11.96
C SER A 4 -2.13 12.95 11.49
N SER A 5 -1.03 13.62 11.87
CA SER A 5 -0.74 14.97 11.36
C SER A 5 -0.41 15.02 9.87
N PHE A 6 0.16 13.94 9.31
CA PHE A 6 0.39 13.81 7.87
C PHE A 6 -0.93 13.68 7.08
N PHE A 7 -1.93 13.03 7.66
CA PHE A 7 -3.28 12.91 7.08
C PHE A 7 -4.20 14.11 7.36
N ALA A 8 -3.88 14.93 8.37
CA ALA A 8 -4.71 16.03 8.87
C ALA A 8 -4.41 17.41 8.27
N ALA A 9 -3.20 17.64 7.76
CA ALA A 9 -2.80 18.96 7.29
C ALA A 9 -3.33 19.25 5.88
N GLN A 10 -3.98 20.41 5.70
CA GLN A 10 -4.16 20.97 4.36
C GLN A 10 -2.78 21.21 3.71
N PRO A 11 -2.61 20.86 2.43
CA PRO A 11 -1.35 21.08 1.73
C PRO A 11 -1.15 22.58 1.53
N HIS A 12 -0.40 23.21 2.44
CA HIS A 12 0.25 24.48 2.13
C HIS A 12 1.59 24.14 1.46
N VAL A 13 1.77 24.67 0.25
CA VAL A 13 2.90 24.40 -0.66
C VAL A 13 4.27 24.60 0.01
N ASP A 14 4.38 25.54 0.96
CA ASP A 14 5.60 25.79 1.73
C ASP A 14 6.02 24.60 2.63
N LYS A 15 5.09 23.73 3.03
CA LYS A 15 5.35 22.62 3.96
C LYS A 15 6.04 21.42 3.31
N ILE A 16 5.87 21.20 2.00
CA ILE A 16 6.48 20.03 1.32
C ILE A 16 7.94 20.31 0.97
N VAL A 17 8.25 21.53 0.50
CA VAL A 17 9.64 21.94 0.20
C VAL A 17 10.48 21.94 1.47
N THR A 18 9.94 22.49 2.57
CA THR A 18 10.60 22.43 3.88
C THR A 18 10.72 21.00 4.42
N ALA A 19 9.75 20.12 4.16
CA ALA A 19 9.84 18.71 4.56
C ALA A 19 10.93 17.93 3.80
N ASP A 20 11.15 18.22 2.51
CA ASP A 20 12.24 17.61 1.72
C ASP A 20 13.63 18.05 2.23
N GLU A 21 13.78 19.34 2.55
CA GLU A 21 15.00 19.86 3.16
C GLU A 21 15.27 19.19 4.52
N TYR A 22 14.28 19.13 5.41
CA TYR A 22 14.45 18.47 6.70
C TYR A 22 14.69 16.96 6.56
N ALA A 23 14.08 16.29 5.60
CA ALA A 23 14.31 14.88 5.35
C ALA A 23 15.75 14.62 4.89
N ARG A 24 16.30 15.49 4.02
CA ARG A 24 17.70 15.40 3.58
C ARG A 24 18.68 15.65 4.73
N GLU A 25 18.48 16.72 5.51
CA GLU A 25 19.31 16.99 6.69
C GLU A 25 19.26 15.83 7.70
N ALA A 26 18.09 15.25 7.93
CA ALA A 26 17.96 14.09 8.81
C ALA A 26 18.60 12.81 8.23
N GLN A 27 18.62 12.66 6.90
CA GLN A 27 19.35 11.56 6.23
C GLN A 27 20.86 11.72 6.38
N ASP A 28 21.38 12.94 6.32
CA ASP A 28 22.82 13.22 6.48
C ASP A 28 23.33 12.88 7.89
N LEU A 29 22.44 12.85 8.89
CA LEU A 29 22.75 12.43 10.27
C LEU A 29 22.67 10.91 10.49
N LEU A 30 22.21 10.11 9.50
CA LEU A 30 22.09 8.67 9.65
C LEU A 30 23.42 7.97 9.99
N PRO A 31 24.58 8.30 9.38
CA PRO A 31 25.84 7.65 9.71
C PRO A 31 26.24 7.84 11.19
N GLU A 32 26.00 9.03 11.75
CA GLU A 32 26.27 9.32 13.16
C GLU A 32 25.33 8.52 14.05
N MET A 33 24.03 8.54 13.76
CA MET A 33 23.02 7.76 14.50
C MET A 33 23.34 6.24 14.48
N LEU A 34 23.87 5.71 13.37
CA LEU A 34 24.24 4.29 13.26
C LEU A 34 25.49 3.92 14.09
N ASN A 35 26.33 4.90 14.45
CA ASN A 35 27.46 4.69 15.34
C ASN A 35 27.06 4.74 16.83
N GLU A 36 25.84 5.19 17.12
CA GLU A 36 25.29 5.24 18.48
C GLU A 36 24.52 3.96 18.84
N SER A 37 24.12 3.85 20.11
CA SER A 37 23.23 2.77 20.55
C SER A 37 21.84 2.90 19.94
N VAL A 38 21.15 1.77 19.71
CA VAL A 38 19.75 1.76 19.28
C VAL A 38 18.86 2.45 20.31
N THR A 39 18.15 3.51 19.91
CA THR A 39 17.23 4.29 20.74
C THR A 39 15.82 4.34 20.15
N LEU A 40 14.84 4.67 20.99
CA LEU A 40 13.46 4.93 20.58
C LEU A 40 13.37 6.11 19.61
N ASP A 41 14.13 7.18 19.85
CA ASP A 41 14.19 8.34 18.97
C ASP A 41 14.73 7.97 17.59
N GLY A 42 15.80 7.16 17.53
CA GLY A 42 16.33 6.64 16.27
C GLY A 42 15.31 5.79 15.50
N LEU A 43 14.54 4.94 16.21
CA LEU A 43 13.46 4.17 15.58
C LEU A 43 12.36 5.08 15.02
N GLN A 44 11.97 6.12 15.77
CA GLN A 44 10.97 7.09 15.32
C GLN A 44 11.47 7.86 14.09
N ALA A 45 12.72 8.33 14.12
CA ALA A 45 13.35 9.05 13.02
C ALA A 45 13.40 8.18 11.75
N LEU A 46 13.89 6.94 11.83
CA LEU A 46 13.94 6.01 10.71
C LEU A 46 12.54 5.71 10.14
N THR A 47 11.55 5.49 11.01
CA THR A 47 10.16 5.23 10.58
C THR A 47 9.57 6.45 9.87
N MET A 48 9.81 7.65 10.39
CA MET A 48 9.34 8.89 9.78
C MET A 48 10.05 9.16 8.45
N LEU A 49 11.36 8.99 8.39
CA LEU A 49 12.14 9.09 7.15
C LEU A 49 11.64 8.14 6.08
N CYS A 50 11.33 6.88 6.44
CA CYS A 50 10.74 5.91 5.51
C CYS A 50 9.42 6.43 4.90
N ILE A 51 8.53 6.99 5.72
CA ILE A 51 7.24 7.55 5.25
C ILE A 51 7.47 8.81 4.40
N CYS A 52 8.38 9.70 4.83
CA CYS A 52 8.72 10.91 4.10
C CYS A 52 9.35 10.59 2.73
N SER A 53 10.27 9.63 2.65
CA SER A 53 10.86 9.19 1.38
C SER A 53 9.79 8.67 0.42
N GLN A 54 8.81 7.90 0.92
CA GLN A 54 7.66 7.48 0.10
C GLN A 54 6.80 8.65 -0.38
N ALA A 55 6.61 9.67 0.45
CA ALA A 55 5.79 10.84 0.12
C ALA A 55 6.47 11.82 -0.85
N ILE A 56 7.79 11.93 -0.80
CA ILE A 56 8.55 12.99 -1.46
C ILE A 56 9.24 12.47 -2.73
N SER A 57 9.96 11.34 -2.66
CA SER A 57 10.72 10.81 -3.79
C SER A 57 10.08 9.57 -4.40
N GLY A 58 9.45 8.72 -3.57
CA GLY A 58 8.98 7.41 -4.00
C GLY A 58 10.13 6.46 -4.38
N ASP A 59 11.36 6.78 -3.97
CA ASP A 59 12.53 5.95 -4.25
C ASP A 59 12.47 4.64 -3.46
N MET A 60 12.16 3.55 -4.15
CA MET A 60 11.95 2.24 -3.54
C MET A 60 13.18 1.73 -2.81
N LEU A 61 14.39 2.00 -3.31
CA LEU A 61 15.62 1.52 -2.68
C LEU A 61 15.87 2.23 -1.34
N SER A 62 15.76 3.57 -1.31
CA SER A 62 15.88 4.31 -0.05
C SER A 62 14.84 3.87 0.98
N ILE A 63 13.59 3.66 0.55
CA ILE A 63 12.50 3.18 1.41
C ILE A 63 12.84 1.79 1.95
N GLU A 64 13.33 0.88 1.10
CA GLU A 64 13.75 -0.48 1.50
C GLU A 64 14.82 -0.44 2.60
N LEU A 65 15.87 0.35 2.39
CA LEU A 65 17.00 0.45 3.32
C LEU A 65 16.57 1.06 4.66
N LEU A 66 15.79 2.15 4.63
CA LEU A 66 15.25 2.79 5.84
C LEU A 66 14.34 1.85 6.61
N LEU A 67 13.44 1.13 5.92
CA LEU A 67 12.51 0.19 6.55
C LEU A 67 13.23 -1.02 7.14
N SER A 68 14.27 -1.52 6.47
CA SER A 68 15.15 -2.58 6.99
C SER A 68 15.82 -2.15 8.30
N MET A 69 16.40 -0.95 8.35
CA MET A 69 17.00 -0.40 9.56
C MET A 69 15.99 -0.19 10.68
N ALA A 70 14.84 0.42 10.38
CA ALA A 70 13.75 0.62 11.35
C ALA A 70 13.30 -0.72 11.95
N THR A 71 13.13 -1.73 11.11
CA THR A 71 12.76 -3.08 11.55
C THR A 71 13.81 -3.69 12.49
N ARG A 72 15.11 -3.53 12.19
CA ARG A 72 16.16 -3.97 13.12
C ARG A 72 16.08 -3.26 14.47
N PHE A 73 15.85 -1.95 14.48
CA PHE A 73 15.67 -1.17 15.71
C PHE A 73 14.46 -1.68 16.51
N VAL A 74 13.34 -1.99 15.86
CA VAL A 74 12.17 -2.60 16.50
C VAL A 74 12.53 -3.88 17.27
N PHE A 75 13.31 -4.78 16.67
CA PHE A 75 13.72 -6.03 17.32
C PHE A 75 14.70 -5.80 18.47
N HIS A 76 15.67 -4.88 18.31
CA HIS A 76 16.60 -4.51 19.38
C HIS A 76 15.87 -3.92 20.60
N LEU A 77 14.83 -3.11 20.37
CA LEU A 77 13.99 -2.51 21.41
C LEU A 77 12.86 -3.42 21.90
N LYS A 78 12.80 -4.68 21.44
CA LYS A 78 11.79 -5.68 21.82
C LYS A 78 10.34 -5.32 21.45
N GLY A 79 10.13 -4.50 20.42
CA GLY A 79 8.78 -4.16 19.95
C GLY A 79 7.97 -5.33 19.39
N ASN A 80 8.67 -6.38 18.93
CA ASN A 80 8.06 -7.62 18.45
C ASN A 80 7.39 -8.44 19.57
N VAL A 81 7.65 -8.14 20.85
CA VAL A 81 7.03 -8.80 22.01
C VAL A 81 6.07 -7.81 22.68
N TYR A 82 4.89 -8.27 23.07
CA TYR A 82 3.97 -7.41 23.82
C TYR A 82 4.53 -7.16 25.23
N PRO A 83 4.51 -5.91 25.74
CA PRO A 83 5.01 -5.62 27.07
C PRO A 83 4.09 -6.22 28.15
N GLU A 84 4.64 -7.11 28.97
CA GLU A 84 3.99 -7.68 30.16
C GLU A 84 4.60 -7.05 31.43
N ASP A 85 3.78 -6.85 32.46
CA ASP A 85 4.16 -6.66 33.87
C ASP A 85 5.09 -5.49 34.25
N ILE A 86 4.92 -4.31 33.65
CA ILE A 86 5.65 -3.10 34.06
C ILE A 86 4.70 -1.93 34.21
N GLU A 87 4.75 -1.23 35.34
CA GLU A 87 3.99 -0.01 35.58
C GLU A 87 4.84 1.25 35.34
N GLY A 88 4.20 2.37 34.99
CA GLY A 88 4.84 3.70 34.88
C GLY A 88 5.45 4.04 33.52
N VAL A 89 6.33 5.05 33.49
CA VAL A 89 6.90 5.66 32.27
C VAL A 89 7.56 4.65 31.32
N THR A 90 8.14 3.58 31.87
CA THR A 90 8.76 2.50 31.08
C THR A 90 7.73 1.71 30.28
N LEU A 91 6.50 1.57 30.76
CA LEU A 91 5.40 0.92 30.02
C LEU A 91 5.00 1.76 28.81
N ASP A 92 4.86 3.07 28.97
CA ASP A 92 4.47 3.97 27.88
C ASP A 92 5.50 3.95 26.74
N ALA A 93 6.79 3.99 27.07
CA ALA A 93 7.87 3.86 26.09
C ALA A 93 7.80 2.50 25.35
N LYS A 94 7.57 1.40 26.08
CA LYS A 94 7.43 0.06 25.47
C LYS A 94 6.19 -0.07 24.60
N LEU A 95 5.05 0.52 25.00
CA LEU A 95 3.83 0.57 24.19
C LEU A 95 4.02 1.45 22.95
N HIS A 96 4.83 2.50 23.03
CA HIS A 96 5.19 3.31 21.87
C HIS A 96 6.07 2.53 20.88
N VAL A 97 7.11 1.84 21.36
CA VAL A 97 7.91 0.89 20.56
C VAL A 97 7.00 -0.16 19.91
N ARG A 98 6.01 -0.67 20.65
CA ARG A 98 5.03 -1.64 20.15
C ARG A 98 4.13 -1.06 19.04
N ASN A 99 3.75 0.21 19.13
CA ASN A 99 3.02 0.88 18.05
C ASN A 99 3.91 1.07 16.81
N LEU A 100 5.19 1.43 17.00
CA LEU A 100 6.17 1.52 15.92
C LEU A 100 6.41 0.16 15.25
N PHE A 101 6.45 -0.94 16.02
CA PHE A 101 6.45 -2.30 15.46
C PHE A 101 5.30 -2.51 14.48
N TRP A 102 4.06 -2.16 14.85
CA TRP A 102 2.90 -2.36 13.99
C TRP A 102 2.90 -1.44 12.75
N ILE A 103 3.47 -0.24 12.86
CA ILE A 103 3.69 0.65 11.71
C ILE A 103 4.70 0.03 10.75
N CYS A 104 5.89 -0.35 11.24
CA CYS A 104 6.91 -1.03 10.43
C CYS A 104 6.39 -2.33 9.84
N PHE A 105 5.61 -3.11 10.59
CA PHE A 105 4.97 -4.33 10.12
C PHE A 105 4.05 -4.05 8.93
N THR A 106 3.20 -3.02 9.03
CA THR A 106 2.28 -2.65 7.95
C THR A 106 3.04 -2.19 6.71
N LEU A 107 4.05 -1.32 6.88
CA LEU A 107 4.91 -0.86 5.79
C LEU A 107 5.64 -2.02 5.12
N ASP A 108 6.18 -2.97 5.90
CA ASP A 108 6.86 -4.18 5.42
C ASP A 108 5.95 -5.02 4.53
N LYS A 109 4.73 -5.33 4.99
CA LYS A 109 3.81 -6.19 4.21
C LYS A 109 3.33 -5.53 2.93
N MET A 110 3.04 -4.23 2.97
CA MET A 110 2.70 -3.48 1.77
C MET A 110 3.88 -3.41 0.79
N PHE A 111 5.09 -3.13 1.30
CA PHE A 111 6.30 -3.05 0.49
C PHE A 111 6.63 -4.38 -0.19
N SER A 112 6.65 -5.49 0.55
CA SER A 112 6.92 -6.83 -0.01
C SER A 112 5.90 -7.27 -1.06
N LEU A 113 4.62 -6.92 -0.88
CA LEU A 113 3.60 -7.25 -1.87
C LEU A 113 3.79 -6.44 -3.17
N ARG A 114 4.20 -5.17 -3.04
CA ARG A 114 4.49 -4.28 -4.18
C ARG A 114 5.71 -4.71 -4.98
N THR A 115 6.79 -5.08 -4.30
CA THR A 115 8.08 -5.36 -4.95
C THR A 115 8.30 -6.84 -5.24
N GLY A 116 7.54 -7.74 -4.59
CA GLY A 116 7.79 -9.18 -4.60
C GLY A 116 8.99 -9.60 -3.74
N LEU A 117 9.72 -8.65 -3.14
CA LEU A 117 10.84 -8.92 -2.25
C LEU A 117 10.35 -9.56 -0.94
N GLN A 118 11.22 -10.32 -0.29
CA GLN A 118 10.89 -10.96 0.98
C GLN A 118 10.63 -9.91 2.08
N PRO A 119 9.65 -10.16 2.97
CA PRO A 119 9.42 -9.29 4.11
C PRO A 119 10.58 -9.35 5.11
N PHE A 120 10.86 -8.20 5.73
CA PHE A 120 11.83 -8.07 6.81
C PHE A 120 11.34 -8.71 8.10
N ILE A 121 10.03 -8.65 8.38
CA ILE A 121 9.45 -9.15 9.63
C ILE A 121 8.86 -10.54 9.41
N ASP A 122 9.54 -11.57 9.91
CA ASP A 122 8.97 -12.90 9.99
C ASP A 122 7.96 -12.99 11.16
N VAL A 123 6.71 -13.31 10.83
CA VAL A 123 5.61 -13.46 11.79
C VAL A 123 5.87 -14.53 12.85
N THR A 124 6.69 -15.54 12.55
CA THR A 124 7.01 -16.63 13.50
C THR A 124 7.84 -16.15 14.70
N ASN A 125 8.52 -15.00 14.56
CA ASN A 125 9.35 -14.39 15.60
C ASN A 125 8.65 -13.23 16.32
N CYS A 126 7.33 -13.09 16.13
CA CYS A 126 6.57 -11.95 16.60
C CYS A 126 5.37 -12.38 17.45
N ASP A 127 5.17 -11.66 18.55
CA ASP A 127 3.89 -11.62 19.21
C ASP A 127 2.94 -10.75 18.39
N LEU A 128 1.79 -11.29 17.95
CA LEU A 128 0.82 -10.59 17.11
C LEU A 128 -0.42 -10.10 17.88
N ARG A 129 -0.35 -10.00 19.21
CA ARG A 129 -1.40 -9.36 20.02
C ARG A 129 -1.67 -7.92 19.55
N LEU A 130 -2.91 -7.67 19.15
CA LEU A 130 -3.35 -6.37 18.63
C LEU A 130 -3.22 -5.26 19.69
N PRO A 131 -2.97 -4.00 19.27
CA PRO A 131 -3.01 -2.85 20.15
C PRO A 131 -4.33 -2.76 20.92
N ARG A 132 -4.24 -2.42 22.21
CA ARG A 132 -5.40 -2.11 23.05
C ARG A 132 -5.60 -0.60 23.08
N MET A 133 -6.85 -0.17 23.12
CA MET A 133 -7.17 1.25 23.29
C MET A 133 -6.76 1.65 24.70
N GLN A 134 -5.77 2.54 24.81
CA GLN A 134 -5.38 3.08 26.11
C GLN A 134 -6.48 4.03 26.62
N THR A 135 -7.07 3.70 27.77
CA THR A 135 -7.94 4.62 28.50
C THR A 135 -7.08 5.66 29.19
N VAL A 136 -6.84 6.81 28.53
CA VAL A 136 -6.16 7.93 29.19
C VAL A 136 -7.18 8.59 30.13
N THR A 137 -7.09 8.32 31.43
CA THR A 137 -7.82 9.07 32.47
C THR A 137 -7.07 10.38 32.74
N GLY A 138 -7.44 11.47 32.05
CA GLY A 138 -6.83 12.78 32.23
C GLY A 138 -7.76 13.94 31.81
N PRO A 139 -7.49 15.20 32.19
CA PRO A 139 -8.47 16.29 32.25
C PRO A 139 -8.96 16.85 30.90
N LEU A 140 -8.57 16.26 29.76
CA LEU A 140 -8.84 16.77 28.40
C LEU A 140 -9.98 15.98 27.74
N GLU A 141 -11.13 15.88 28.42
CA GLU A 141 -12.30 15.08 27.99
C GLU A 141 -13.19 15.75 26.93
N GLY A 142 -12.97 17.03 26.59
CA GLY A 142 -13.99 17.83 25.90
C GLY A 142 -14.35 17.42 24.47
N LEU A 143 -13.39 17.00 23.62
CA LEU A 143 -13.62 16.72 22.18
C LEU A 143 -12.69 15.65 21.58
N GLN A 144 -11.77 15.10 22.37
CA GLN A 144 -10.74 14.14 21.95
C GLN A 144 -11.10 12.64 21.93
N PRO A 145 -12.16 12.14 22.60
CA PRO A 145 -12.46 10.70 22.62
C PRO A 145 -12.78 10.11 21.25
N PHE A 146 -13.57 10.82 20.44
CA PHE A 146 -14.07 10.31 19.15
C PHE A 146 -12.94 10.16 18.12
N TYR A 147 -12.10 11.18 17.95
CA TYR A 147 -10.93 11.11 17.05
C TYR A 147 -9.92 10.05 17.48
N ARG A 148 -9.71 9.86 18.80
CA ARG A 148 -8.82 8.80 19.32
C ARG A 148 -9.37 7.41 19.03
N GLN A 149 -10.66 7.18 19.29
CA GLN A 149 -11.31 5.91 19.00
C GLN A 149 -11.31 5.60 17.50
N TYR A 150 -11.57 6.61 16.67
CA TYR A 150 -11.51 6.50 15.22
C TYR A 150 -10.11 6.10 14.75
N ASN A 151 -9.08 6.89 15.10
CA ASN A 151 -7.70 6.61 14.73
C ASN A 151 -7.23 5.24 15.20
N HIS A 152 -7.64 4.80 16.39
CA HIS A 152 -7.37 3.46 16.87
C HIS A 152 -8.04 2.39 16.01
N THR A 153 -9.31 2.56 15.65
CA THR A 153 -10.05 1.61 14.80
C THR A 153 -9.43 1.51 13.40
N MET A 154 -9.03 2.65 12.83
CA MET A 154 -8.30 2.72 11.55
C MET A 154 -6.96 2.00 11.62
N PHE A 155 -6.20 2.24 12.70
CA PHE A 155 -4.92 1.57 12.91
C PHE A 155 -5.09 0.05 13.04
N LEU A 156 -6.11 -0.41 13.75
CA LEU A 156 -6.43 -1.83 13.82
C LEU A 156 -6.86 -2.42 12.47
N ALA A 157 -7.64 -1.69 11.68
CA ALA A 157 -8.03 -2.13 10.34
C ALA A 157 -6.80 -2.29 9.42
N LEU A 158 -5.85 -1.35 9.47
CA LEU A 158 -4.56 -1.45 8.76
C LEU A 158 -3.75 -2.67 9.20
N ILE A 159 -3.61 -2.89 10.51
CA ILE A 159 -2.89 -4.04 11.05
C ILE A 159 -3.53 -5.35 10.58
N ARG A 160 -4.87 -5.44 10.60
CA ARG A 160 -5.56 -6.64 10.12
C ARG A 160 -5.39 -6.85 8.63
N LEU A 161 -5.39 -5.78 7.84
CA LEU A 161 -5.10 -5.88 6.40
C LEU A 161 -3.67 -6.37 6.17
N SER A 162 -2.68 -5.83 6.87
CA SER A 162 -1.29 -6.25 6.70
C SER A 162 -1.07 -7.70 7.15
N LEU A 163 -1.84 -8.21 8.13
CA LEU A 163 -1.87 -9.64 8.44
C LEU A 163 -2.43 -10.48 7.28
N VAL A 164 -3.49 -10.02 6.59
CA VAL A 164 -3.98 -10.69 5.36
C VAL A 164 -2.91 -10.62 4.27
N GLN A 165 -2.31 -9.46 4.01
CA GLN A 165 -1.25 -9.29 3.02
C GLN A 165 -0.01 -10.16 3.32
N SER A 166 0.33 -10.36 4.60
CA SER A 166 1.36 -11.31 5.02
C SER A 166 1.02 -12.75 4.60
N LYS A 167 -0.24 -13.17 4.76
CA LYS A 167 -0.71 -14.49 4.30
C LYS A 167 -0.68 -14.58 2.77
N VAL A 168 -1.07 -13.51 2.06
CA VAL A 168 -1.00 -13.42 0.61
C VAL A 168 0.43 -13.63 0.12
N TYR A 169 1.39 -12.89 0.68
CA TYR A 169 2.79 -13.05 0.31
C TYR A 169 3.28 -14.48 0.54
N HIS A 170 3.09 -15.02 1.74
CA HIS A 170 3.57 -16.37 2.07
C HIS A 170 2.91 -17.45 1.22
N GLY A 171 1.60 -17.36 1.01
CA GLY A 171 0.82 -18.37 0.31
C GLY A 171 0.94 -18.32 -1.21
N LEU A 172 1.24 -17.16 -1.80
CA LEU A 172 1.22 -16.98 -3.25
C LEU A 172 2.54 -16.49 -3.86
N TYR A 173 3.35 -15.70 -3.15
CA TYR A 173 4.53 -15.02 -3.72
C TYR A 173 5.87 -15.54 -3.23
N SER A 174 5.91 -16.18 -2.06
CA SER A 174 7.13 -16.77 -1.50
C SER A 174 7.75 -17.83 -2.42
N PHE A 175 9.05 -18.10 -2.24
CA PHE A 175 9.75 -19.12 -3.02
C PHE A 175 9.09 -20.51 -2.95
N SER A 176 8.59 -20.89 -1.77
CA SER A 176 7.88 -22.16 -1.62
C SER A 176 6.50 -22.13 -2.30
N ALA A 177 5.77 -21.01 -2.23
CA ALA A 177 4.48 -20.84 -2.89
C ALA A 177 4.56 -20.91 -4.42
N GLN A 178 5.68 -20.54 -5.02
CA GLN A 178 5.89 -20.65 -6.47
C GLN A 178 5.95 -22.11 -6.97
N ARG A 179 6.10 -23.09 -6.06
CA ARG A 179 6.21 -24.52 -6.38
C ARG A 179 4.93 -25.32 -6.09
N GLN A 180 3.84 -24.65 -5.76
CA GLN A 180 2.54 -25.27 -5.50
C GLN A 180 1.97 -25.95 -6.75
N SER A 181 1.17 -27.00 -6.55
CA SER A 181 0.34 -27.56 -7.62
C SER A 181 -0.78 -26.59 -8.00
N ASP A 182 -1.37 -26.74 -9.20
CA ASP A 182 -2.53 -25.93 -9.62
C ASP A 182 -3.70 -26.03 -8.62
N ALA A 183 -3.92 -27.23 -8.04
CA ALA A 183 -4.95 -27.46 -7.04
C ALA A 183 -4.68 -26.70 -5.73
N ASP A 184 -3.44 -26.77 -5.22
CA ASP A 184 -3.04 -26.06 -3.99
C ASP A 184 -3.06 -24.54 -4.17
N LEU A 185 -2.65 -24.07 -5.35
CA LEU A 185 -2.70 -22.65 -5.70
C LEU A 185 -4.15 -22.15 -5.70
N LEU A 186 -5.06 -22.83 -6.39
CA LEU A 186 -6.48 -22.45 -6.44
C LEU A 186 -7.15 -22.56 -5.06
N ALA A 187 -6.77 -23.53 -4.23
CA ALA A 187 -7.24 -23.63 -2.85
C ALA A 187 -6.73 -22.46 -1.98
N THR A 188 -5.46 -22.08 -2.16
CA THR A 188 -4.85 -20.95 -1.45
C THR A 188 -5.51 -19.63 -1.87
N ILE A 189 -5.77 -19.42 -3.16
CA ILE A 189 -6.52 -18.25 -3.68
C ILE A 189 -7.89 -18.14 -2.98
N ARG A 190 -8.68 -19.22 -2.94
CA ARG A 190 -10.00 -19.20 -2.28
C ARG A 190 -9.91 -18.88 -0.79
N SER A 191 -8.94 -19.45 -0.09
CA SER A 191 -8.75 -19.18 1.34
C SER A 191 -8.37 -17.72 1.61
N LEU A 192 -7.57 -17.11 0.73
CA LEU A 192 -7.13 -15.73 0.87
C LEU A 192 -8.23 -14.74 0.48
N ASP A 193 -9.05 -15.07 -0.51
CA ASP A 193 -10.25 -14.31 -0.90
C ASP A 193 -11.22 -14.20 0.29
N ILE A 194 -11.52 -15.32 0.96
CA ILE A 194 -12.35 -15.33 2.18
C ILE A 194 -11.74 -14.44 3.28
N ALA A 195 -10.43 -14.56 3.54
CA ALA A 195 -9.77 -13.76 4.57
C ALA A 195 -9.79 -12.25 4.25
N LEU A 196 -9.69 -11.88 2.96
CA LEU A 196 -9.78 -10.49 2.52
C LEU A 196 -11.20 -9.95 2.69
N GLU A 197 -12.22 -10.73 2.35
CA GLU A 197 -13.63 -10.33 2.53
C GLU A 197 -14.03 -10.25 4.01
N GLU A 198 -13.56 -11.17 4.85
CA GLU A 198 -13.73 -11.08 6.30
C GLU A 198 -13.15 -9.78 6.83
N TRP A 199 -11.93 -9.41 6.40
CA TRP A 199 -11.35 -8.12 6.75
C TRP A 199 -12.22 -6.95 6.24
N ARG A 200 -12.65 -6.99 4.98
CA ARG A 200 -13.45 -5.91 4.34
C ARG A 200 -14.79 -5.69 5.05
N SER A 201 -15.40 -6.76 5.55
CA SER A 201 -16.65 -6.71 6.34
C SER A 201 -16.44 -6.16 7.75
N SER A 202 -15.23 -6.31 8.31
CA SER A 202 -14.87 -5.78 9.64
C SER A 202 -14.60 -4.27 9.66
N VAL A 203 -14.43 -3.67 8.49
CA VAL A 203 -14.19 -2.24 8.29
C VAL A 203 -15.53 -1.48 8.35
N PRO A 204 -15.72 -0.55 9.31
CA PRO A 204 -16.95 0.24 9.43
C PRO A 204 -17.32 0.99 8.15
N THR A 205 -18.56 0.78 7.68
CA THR A 205 -19.09 1.43 6.46
C THR A 205 -19.20 2.96 6.59
N SER A 206 -19.23 3.49 7.82
CA SER A 206 -19.31 4.93 8.12
C SER A 206 -18.07 5.73 7.71
N TRP A 207 -16.99 5.08 7.25
CA TRP A 207 -15.79 5.74 6.73
C TRP A 207 -15.98 6.35 5.32
N GLY A 208 -17.12 6.08 4.68
CA GLY A 208 -17.57 6.75 3.44
C GLY A 208 -18.58 7.90 3.64
N LEU A 209 -18.94 8.24 4.88
CA LEU A 209 -19.86 9.36 5.17
C LEU A 209 -19.14 10.72 5.10
N PRO A 210 -19.84 11.83 4.78
CA PRO A 210 -19.27 13.17 4.73
C PRO A 210 -18.86 13.59 6.13
N THR A 211 -17.63 13.26 6.48
CA THR A 211 -16.96 13.51 7.74
C THR A 211 -15.65 14.26 7.43
N PRO A 212 -14.98 14.91 8.40
CA PRO A 212 -13.77 15.71 8.15
C PRO A 212 -12.78 15.02 7.19
N HIS A 213 -12.09 15.82 6.39
CA HIS A 213 -11.17 15.44 5.31
C HIS A 213 -10.32 14.18 5.57
N GLU A 214 -9.79 14.02 6.78
CA GLU A 214 -9.02 12.85 7.24
C GLU A 214 -9.73 11.50 7.03
N ASN A 215 -11.05 11.47 7.20
CA ASN A 215 -11.85 10.24 7.10
C ASN A 215 -11.99 9.78 5.65
N ARG A 216 -12.05 10.73 4.71
CA ARG A 216 -12.14 10.43 3.26
C ARG A 216 -10.86 9.77 2.76
N MET A 217 -9.70 10.31 3.15
CA MET A 217 -8.39 9.80 2.70
C MET A 217 -8.17 8.35 3.14
N ALA A 218 -8.44 8.06 4.41
CA ALA A 218 -8.17 6.74 4.93
C ALA A 218 -9.18 5.69 4.42
N GLY A 219 -10.44 6.08 4.16
CA GLY A 219 -11.39 5.26 3.41
C GLY A 219 -10.92 4.99 1.97
N PHE A 220 -10.42 6.02 1.28
CA PHE A 220 -9.82 5.87 -0.05
C PHE A 220 -8.64 4.88 -0.05
N LEU A 221 -7.69 5.04 0.87
CA LEU A 221 -6.54 4.13 0.99
C LEU A 221 -6.98 2.68 1.25
N PHE A 222 -8.01 2.46 2.06
CA PHE A 222 -8.53 1.10 2.30
C PHE A 222 -9.17 0.49 1.08
N GLU A 223 -9.94 1.25 0.31
CA GLU A 223 -10.51 0.75 -0.94
C GLU A 223 -9.42 0.46 -1.98
N MET A 224 -8.41 1.33 -2.09
CA MET A 224 -7.27 1.11 -2.97
C MET A 224 -6.51 -0.16 -2.58
N GLN A 225 -6.17 -0.33 -1.30
CA GLN A 225 -5.44 -1.50 -0.81
C GLN A 225 -6.26 -2.79 -0.88
N TYR A 226 -7.57 -2.71 -0.68
CA TYR A 226 -8.50 -3.82 -0.88
C TYR A 226 -8.44 -4.32 -2.33
N HIS A 227 -8.68 -3.43 -3.30
CA HIS A 227 -8.67 -3.79 -4.71
C HIS A 227 -7.29 -4.25 -5.18
N TYR A 228 -6.22 -3.65 -4.66
CA TYR A 228 -4.86 -4.08 -4.97
C TYR A 228 -4.59 -5.50 -4.44
N THR A 229 -4.96 -5.78 -3.19
CA THR A 229 -4.78 -7.11 -2.59
C THR A 229 -5.62 -8.16 -3.31
N MET A 230 -6.85 -7.82 -3.71
CA MET A 230 -7.71 -8.67 -4.53
C MET A 230 -7.06 -9.00 -5.89
N ALA A 231 -6.53 -7.97 -6.58
CA ALA A 231 -5.81 -8.17 -7.84
C ALA A 231 -4.58 -9.05 -7.67
N ALA A 232 -3.80 -8.83 -6.60
CA ALA A 232 -2.61 -9.60 -6.25
C ALA A 232 -2.93 -11.07 -5.94
N ILE A 233 -4.02 -11.36 -5.21
CA ILE A 233 -4.46 -12.74 -4.97
C ILE A 233 -4.75 -13.43 -6.30
N HIS A 234 -5.62 -12.83 -7.10
CA HIS A 234 -6.20 -13.50 -8.26
C HIS A 234 -5.27 -13.55 -9.48
N GLN A 235 -4.33 -12.61 -9.64
CA GLN A 235 -3.39 -12.60 -10.76
C GLN A 235 -2.51 -13.87 -10.78
N THR A 236 -2.26 -14.47 -9.61
CA THR A 236 -1.40 -15.66 -9.49
C THR A 236 -1.99 -16.89 -10.16
N SER A 237 -3.29 -16.91 -10.45
CA SER A 237 -3.94 -17.96 -11.24
C SER A 237 -3.38 -18.09 -12.66
N SER A 238 -2.76 -17.04 -13.21
CA SER A 238 -2.04 -17.08 -14.49
C SER A 238 -0.85 -18.04 -14.50
N ARG A 239 -0.38 -18.49 -13.32
CA ARG A 239 0.69 -19.48 -13.20
C ARG A 239 0.21 -20.92 -13.33
N CYS A 240 -1.10 -21.18 -13.29
CA CYS A 240 -1.63 -22.53 -13.40
C CYS A 240 -1.11 -23.18 -14.69
N THR A 241 -0.61 -24.41 -14.61
CA THR A 241 -0.11 -25.13 -15.78
C THR A 241 -1.18 -25.28 -16.86
N ALA A 242 -2.45 -25.45 -16.46
CA ALA A 242 -3.59 -25.46 -17.38
C ALA A 242 -3.74 -24.14 -18.14
N TRP A 243 -3.50 -23.00 -17.48
CA TRP A 243 -3.48 -21.68 -18.12
C TRP A 243 -2.30 -21.55 -19.09
N VAL A 244 -1.09 -21.85 -18.60
CA VAL A 244 0.15 -21.74 -19.40
C VAL A 244 0.11 -22.64 -20.64
N ARG A 245 -0.51 -23.81 -20.55
CA ARG A 245 -0.65 -24.77 -21.66
C ARG A 245 -1.91 -24.57 -22.50
N ASN A 246 -2.71 -23.53 -22.25
CA ASN A 246 -4.01 -23.28 -22.90
C ASN A 246 -4.93 -24.53 -22.90
N GLN A 247 -5.03 -25.20 -21.75
CA GLN A 247 -5.89 -26.37 -21.55
C GLN A 247 -7.26 -25.95 -20.94
N ASP A 248 -7.82 -26.70 -19.99
CA ASP A 248 -9.05 -26.29 -19.29
C ASP A 248 -8.77 -25.08 -18.39
N THR A 249 -8.84 -23.88 -18.98
CA THR A 249 -8.53 -22.61 -18.35
C THR A 249 -9.70 -22.01 -17.58
N ARG A 250 -10.84 -22.71 -17.42
CA ARG A 250 -12.07 -22.11 -16.87
C ARG A 250 -11.88 -21.51 -15.47
N ALA A 251 -11.29 -22.29 -14.55
CA ALA A 251 -11.08 -21.85 -13.17
C ALA A 251 -10.01 -20.73 -13.08
N ALA A 252 -8.88 -20.91 -13.77
CA ALA A 252 -7.80 -19.92 -13.79
C ALA A 252 -8.23 -18.61 -14.48
N GLY A 253 -8.94 -18.70 -15.59
CA GLY A 253 -9.48 -17.57 -16.34
C GLY A 253 -10.55 -16.80 -15.55
N SER A 254 -11.44 -17.50 -14.84
CA SER A 254 -12.39 -16.84 -13.93
C SER A 254 -11.69 -16.07 -12.82
N SER A 255 -10.63 -16.63 -12.23
CA SER A 255 -9.82 -15.94 -11.23
C SER A 255 -9.12 -14.74 -11.84
N LEU A 256 -8.47 -14.89 -13.01
CA LEU A 256 -7.82 -13.77 -13.68
C LEU A 256 -8.79 -12.63 -14.02
N ALA A 257 -10.02 -12.95 -14.43
CA ALA A 257 -11.07 -11.96 -14.66
C ALA A 257 -11.41 -11.15 -13.40
N LEU A 258 -11.35 -11.76 -12.20
CA LEU A 258 -11.50 -11.04 -10.93
C LEU A 258 -10.34 -10.08 -10.68
N SER A 259 -9.10 -10.47 -11.00
CA SER A 259 -7.95 -9.56 -10.90
C SER A 259 -8.08 -8.35 -11.81
N VAL A 260 -8.53 -8.54 -13.06
CA VAL A 260 -8.78 -7.43 -13.98
C VAL A 260 -9.95 -6.57 -13.48
N ALA A 261 -11.04 -7.18 -12.98
CA ALA A 261 -12.15 -6.42 -12.40
C ALA A 261 -11.74 -5.57 -11.20
N ALA A 262 -10.95 -6.12 -10.28
CA ALA A 262 -10.40 -5.39 -9.14
C ALA A 262 -9.49 -4.24 -9.58
N SER A 263 -8.64 -4.47 -10.58
CA SER A 263 -7.77 -3.44 -11.18
C SER A 263 -8.58 -2.29 -11.79
N ARG A 264 -9.68 -2.59 -12.49
CA ARG A 264 -10.59 -1.55 -13.00
C ARG A 264 -11.21 -0.73 -11.85
N SER A 265 -11.65 -1.38 -10.78
CA SER A 265 -12.23 -0.70 -9.62
C SER A 265 -11.22 0.20 -8.93
N LEU A 266 -9.97 -0.25 -8.78
CA LEU A 266 -8.87 0.55 -8.25
C LEU A 266 -8.63 1.82 -9.09
N LEU A 267 -8.51 1.66 -10.41
CA LEU A 267 -8.32 2.79 -11.32
C LEU A 267 -9.49 3.78 -11.29
N ARG A 268 -10.73 3.29 -11.23
CA ARG A 268 -11.91 4.16 -11.07
C ARG A 268 -11.91 4.87 -9.73
N LYS A 269 -11.53 4.18 -8.66
CA LYS A 269 -11.44 4.79 -7.33
C LYS A 269 -10.42 5.92 -7.32
N PHE A 270 -9.29 5.74 -7.98
CA PHE A 270 -8.31 6.81 -8.16
C PHE A 270 -8.88 8.00 -8.94
N LEU A 271 -9.76 7.81 -9.92
CA LEU A 271 -10.39 8.92 -10.64
C LEU A 271 -11.36 9.76 -9.79
N GLU A 272 -11.83 9.25 -8.64
CA GLU A 272 -12.68 9.99 -7.70
C GLU A 272 -11.90 11.01 -6.85
N THR A 273 -10.57 10.94 -6.88
CA THR A 273 -9.68 11.81 -6.09
C THR A 273 -9.64 13.23 -6.62
N ASP A 274 -9.44 14.19 -5.70
CA ASP A 274 -9.21 15.60 -6.04
C ASP A 274 -7.70 15.91 -6.01
N PRO A 275 -7.06 16.14 -7.17
CA PRO A 275 -5.62 16.39 -7.24
C PRO A 275 -5.13 17.59 -6.42
N GLN A 276 -5.98 18.61 -6.22
CA GLN A 276 -5.60 19.81 -5.46
C GLN A 276 -5.51 19.54 -3.96
N ILE A 277 -6.27 18.56 -3.50
CA ILE A 277 -6.46 18.25 -2.10
C ILE A 277 -5.60 17.04 -1.70
N GLU A 278 -5.54 16.03 -2.56
CA GLU A 278 -4.98 14.72 -2.26
C GLU A 278 -3.61 14.48 -2.92
N GLY A 279 -3.03 15.52 -3.56
CA GLY A 279 -1.85 15.37 -4.40
C GLY A 279 -0.57 14.92 -3.72
N GLN A 280 -0.45 15.18 -2.41
CA GLN A 280 0.67 14.67 -1.60
C GLN A 280 0.68 13.13 -1.45
N PHE A 281 -0.41 12.44 -1.81
CA PHE A 281 -0.52 10.98 -1.69
C PHE A 281 -0.31 10.23 -2.99
N LEU A 282 -0.09 10.94 -4.11
CA LEU A 282 0.02 10.31 -5.43
C LEU A 282 1.11 9.22 -5.44
N LEU A 283 2.30 9.50 -4.89
CA LEU A 283 3.40 8.54 -4.86
C LEU A 283 3.07 7.25 -4.09
N PHE A 284 2.20 7.33 -3.08
CA PHE A 284 1.74 6.14 -2.35
C PHE A 284 0.87 5.21 -3.19
N CYS A 285 0.27 5.73 -4.28
CA CYS A 285 -0.67 4.99 -5.13
C CYS A 285 -0.05 4.56 -6.47
N LEU A 286 1.05 5.19 -6.90
CA LEU A 286 1.65 4.90 -8.21
C LEU A 286 1.93 3.41 -8.45
N PRO A 287 2.50 2.63 -7.50
CA PRO A 287 2.75 1.20 -7.72
C PRO A 287 1.46 0.41 -8.03
N GLU A 288 0.38 0.69 -7.31
CA GLU A 288 -0.94 0.08 -7.51
C GLU A 288 -1.56 0.47 -8.85
N LEU A 289 -1.41 1.73 -9.26
CA LEU A 289 -1.88 2.22 -10.55
C LEU A 289 -1.14 1.56 -11.71
N SER A 290 0.19 1.47 -11.63
CA SER A 290 1.02 0.81 -12.65
C SER A 290 0.64 -0.67 -12.78
N THR A 291 0.51 -1.38 -11.65
CA THR A 291 0.10 -2.80 -11.65
C THR A 291 -1.28 -2.99 -12.29
N SER A 292 -2.24 -2.12 -11.93
CA SER A 292 -3.60 -2.18 -12.49
C SER A 292 -3.62 -1.89 -13.99
N ALA A 293 -2.81 -0.95 -14.46
CA ALA A 293 -2.64 -0.66 -15.88
C ALA A 293 -2.04 -1.85 -16.65
N ILE A 294 -1.06 -2.55 -16.07
CA ILE A 294 -0.50 -3.79 -16.64
C ILE A 294 -1.57 -4.87 -16.77
N HIS A 295 -2.45 -5.03 -15.79
CA HIS A 295 -3.55 -6.01 -15.87
C HIS A 295 -4.54 -5.70 -17.00
N LEU A 296 -4.96 -4.44 -17.13
CA LEU A 296 -5.85 -4.02 -18.22
C LEU A 296 -5.16 -4.19 -19.59
N PHE A 297 -3.91 -3.74 -19.71
CA PHE A 297 -3.10 -3.92 -20.91
C PHE A 297 -3.02 -5.40 -21.31
N SER A 298 -2.66 -6.27 -20.37
CA SER A 298 -2.56 -7.71 -20.60
C SER A 298 -3.90 -8.32 -21.03
N ASN A 299 -5.00 -7.88 -20.42
CA ASN A 299 -6.35 -8.31 -20.79
C ASN A 299 -6.73 -7.90 -22.22
N ILE A 300 -6.41 -6.67 -22.62
CA ILE A 300 -6.63 -6.17 -23.98
C ILE A 300 -5.83 -7.00 -24.99
N LEU A 301 -4.58 -7.35 -24.68
CA LEU A 301 -3.75 -8.17 -25.58
C LEU A 301 -4.32 -9.58 -25.78
N MET A 302 -4.94 -10.16 -24.75
CA MET A 302 -5.57 -11.49 -24.85
C MET A 302 -6.84 -11.48 -25.70
N SER A 303 -7.65 -10.43 -25.60
CA SER A 303 -8.94 -10.31 -26.28
C SER A 303 -9.15 -8.91 -26.90
N PRO A 304 -8.38 -8.52 -27.94
CA PRO A 304 -8.39 -7.14 -28.45
C PRO A 304 -9.69 -6.72 -29.16
N LEU A 305 -10.57 -7.67 -29.46
CA LEU A 305 -11.82 -7.44 -30.21
C LEU A 305 -13.06 -7.45 -29.31
N GLU A 306 -12.92 -7.69 -28.01
CA GLU A 306 -14.05 -7.58 -27.07
C GLU A 306 -14.44 -6.12 -26.85
N ASP A 307 -15.74 -5.82 -26.76
CA ASP A 307 -16.26 -4.47 -26.47
C ASP A 307 -15.64 -3.84 -25.21
N ARG A 308 -15.30 -4.69 -24.23
CA ARG A 308 -14.66 -4.26 -22.98
C ARG A 308 -13.26 -3.69 -23.21
N SER A 309 -12.56 -4.08 -24.28
CA SER A 309 -11.21 -3.61 -24.57
C SER A 309 -11.17 -2.12 -24.88
N ASP A 310 -12.17 -1.56 -25.60
CA ASP A 310 -12.26 -0.10 -25.79
C ASP A 310 -12.58 0.63 -24.48
N THR A 311 -13.40 0.02 -23.61
CA THR A 311 -13.72 0.62 -22.30
C THR A 311 -12.51 0.63 -21.36
N ASP A 312 -11.69 -0.42 -21.38
CA ASP A 312 -10.45 -0.52 -20.62
C ASP A 312 -9.39 0.45 -21.15
N LEU A 313 -9.24 0.54 -22.48
CA LEU A 313 -8.37 1.51 -23.12
C LEU A 313 -8.78 2.95 -22.75
N SER A 314 -10.08 3.23 -22.77
CA SER A 314 -10.62 4.53 -22.34
C SER A 314 -10.32 4.83 -20.88
N LEU A 315 -10.44 3.82 -19.98
CA LEU A 315 -10.11 3.98 -18.57
C LEU A 315 -8.61 4.28 -18.37
N MET A 316 -7.72 3.55 -19.06
CA MET A 316 -6.27 3.81 -19.02
C MET A 316 -5.95 5.26 -19.41
N ARG A 317 -6.56 5.76 -20.49
CA ARG A 317 -6.41 7.16 -20.93
C ARG A 317 -6.89 8.17 -19.88
N LEU A 318 -8.05 7.93 -19.28
CA LEU A 318 -8.60 8.83 -18.25
C LEU A 318 -7.69 8.90 -17.03
N VAL A 319 -7.13 7.77 -16.60
CA VAL A 319 -6.17 7.70 -15.48
C VAL A 319 -4.90 8.47 -15.82
N LEU A 320 -4.32 8.28 -17.01
CA LEU A 320 -3.15 9.05 -17.47
C LEU A 320 -3.40 10.56 -17.44
N GLN A 321 -4.52 11.00 -18.00
CA GLN A 321 -4.91 12.41 -17.95
C GLN A 321 -5.10 12.91 -16.52
N HIS A 322 -5.61 12.07 -15.62
CA HIS A 322 -5.81 12.42 -14.22
C HIS A 322 -4.49 12.56 -13.47
N ILE A 323 -3.52 11.65 -13.67
CA ILE A 323 -2.16 11.74 -13.12
C ILE A 323 -1.52 13.08 -13.53
N GLY A 324 -1.66 13.49 -14.78
CA GLY A 324 -1.12 14.77 -15.26
C GLY A 324 -1.65 16.01 -14.52
N LYS A 325 -2.84 15.93 -13.90
CA LYS A 325 -3.44 17.05 -13.11
C LYS A 325 -2.78 17.26 -11.75
N TYR A 326 -2.02 16.28 -11.26
CA TYR A 326 -1.30 16.37 -10.00
C TYR A 326 0.00 17.18 -10.10
N MET A 327 0.44 17.49 -11.32
CA MET A 327 1.67 18.24 -11.57
C MET A 327 1.44 19.74 -11.33
N TRP A 328 2.01 20.29 -10.25
CA TRP A 328 2.04 21.74 -10.00
C TRP A 328 3.47 22.31 -9.93
N ARG A 329 3.59 23.64 -10.04
CA ARG A 329 4.83 24.38 -10.33
C ARG A 329 5.99 24.26 -9.30
N GLN A 330 5.76 23.74 -8.10
CA GLN A 330 6.73 23.78 -6.98
C GLN A 330 6.98 22.39 -6.36
N MET A 331 6.82 21.32 -7.15
CA MET A 331 7.11 19.97 -6.69
C MET A 331 8.62 19.72 -6.53
N PRO A 332 9.05 18.91 -5.54
CA PRO A 332 10.40 18.38 -5.49
C PRO A 332 10.78 17.76 -6.84
N THR A 333 12.04 17.91 -7.24
CA THR A 333 12.54 17.41 -8.52
C THR A 333 12.43 15.88 -8.59
N THR A 334 12.69 15.21 -7.47
CA THR A 334 12.55 13.75 -7.29
C THR A 334 11.10 13.29 -7.46
N PHE A 335 10.14 13.97 -6.81
CA PHE A 335 8.70 13.73 -7.01
C PHE A 335 8.33 13.80 -8.49
N THR A 336 8.72 14.90 -9.14
CA THR A 336 8.39 15.16 -10.55
C THR A 336 8.96 14.07 -11.46
N ALA A 337 10.21 13.66 -11.23
CA ALA A 337 10.86 12.61 -12.00
C ALA A 337 10.11 11.27 -11.84
N GLN A 338 9.71 10.91 -10.62
CA GLN A 338 9.01 9.66 -10.35
C GLN A 338 7.61 9.62 -10.99
N VAL A 339 6.85 10.73 -10.91
CA VAL A 339 5.53 10.81 -11.56
C VAL A 339 5.67 10.70 -13.08
N ARG A 340 6.65 11.41 -13.68
CA ARG A 340 6.91 11.35 -15.12
C ARG A 340 7.29 9.95 -15.58
N LEU A 341 8.15 9.26 -14.84
CA LEU A 341 8.53 7.88 -15.14
C LEU A 341 7.30 6.96 -15.23
N VAL A 342 6.37 7.07 -14.26
CA VAL A 342 5.15 6.25 -14.26
C VAL A 342 4.17 6.69 -15.35
N GLU A 343 4.05 8.00 -15.60
CA GLU A 343 3.22 8.55 -16.67
C GLU A 343 3.68 8.05 -18.05
N GLU A 344 4.99 8.08 -18.32
CA GLU A 344 5.60 7.56 -19.55
C GLU A 344 5.36 6.05 -19.69
N PHE A 345 5.67 5.27 -18.65
CA PHE A 345 5.45 3.83 -18.64
C PHE A 345 3.98 3.46 -18.92
N MET A 346 3.04 4.10 -18.22
CA MET A 346 1.61 3.85 -18.43
C MET A 346 1.14 4.36 -19.80
N GLY A 347 1.75 5.42 -20.33
CA GLY A 347 1.51 5.93 -21.68
C GLY A 347 1.90 4.92 -22.75
N ASP A 348 3.06 4.28 -22.61
CA ASP A 348 3.51 3.21 -23.49
C ASP A 348 2.55 2.01 -23.47
N LEU A 349 2.08 1.59 -22.28
CA LEU A 349 1.07 0.53 -22.17
C LEU A 349 -0.23 0.90 -22.89
N TYR A 350 -0.69 2.14 -22.73
CA TYR A 350 -1.89 2.65 -23.43
C TYR A 350 -1.71 2.58 -24.95
N HIS A 351 -0.60 3.11 -25.47
CA HIS A 351 -0.35 3.14 -26.92
C HIS A 351 -0.22 1.73 -27.50
N LEU A 352 0.47 0.82 -26.80
CA LEU A 352 0.59 -0.57 -27.25
C LEU A 352 -0.76 -1.29 -27.24
N ALA A 353 -1.61 -1.06 -26.24
CA ALA A 353 -2.97 -1.60 -26.21
C ALA A 353 -3.83 -1.08 -27.38
N GLU A 354 -3.79 0.22 -27.65
CA GLU A 354 -4.49 0.84 -28.78
C GLU A 354 -4.07 0.22 -30.12
N MET A 355 -2.75 0.06 -30.31
CA MET A 355 -2.20 -0.57 -31.51
C MET A 355 -2.62 -2.04 -31.66
N ALA A 356 -2.71 -2.79 -30.55
CA ALA A 356 -3.17 -4.17 -30.57
C ALA A 356 -4.63 -4.27 -31.05
N ILE A 357 -5.51 -3.40 -30.54
CA ILE A 357 -6.92 -3.32 -30.96
C ILE A 357 -7.02 -2.96 -32.46
N LEU A 358 -6.32 -1.90 -32.89
CA LEU A 358 -6.34 -1.46 -34.28
C LEU A 358 -5.82 -2.54 -35.23
N LYS A 359 -4.74 -3.24 -34.85
CA LYS A 359 -4.18 -4.34 -35.64
C LYS A 359 -5.16 -5.51 -35.75
N ALA A 360 -5.80 -5.89 -34.66
CA ALA A 360 -6.78 -6.98 -34.66
C ALA A 360 -7.99 -6.65 -35.55
N ARG A 361 -8.48 -5.41 -35.51
CA ARG A 361 -9.60 -4.94 -36.36
C ARG A 361 -9.27 -4.92 -37.85
N ARG A 362 -8.03 -4.59 -38.23
CA ARG A 362 -7.58 -4.61 -39.63
C ARG A 362 -7.39 -6.02 -40.19
N GLY A 363 -7.26 -7.02 -39.31
CA GLY A 363 -7.14 -8.43 -39.69
C GLY A 363 -8.48 -9.16 -39.83
N GLN A 364 -9.59 -8.50 -39.47
CA GLN A 364 -10.95 -8.91 -39.82
C GLN A 364 -11.30 -8.38 -41.22
#